data_AF-A0A7I7RSR4-F1
#
_entry.id   AF-A0A7I7RSR4-F1
#
_cell.length_a   1.000
_cell.length_b   1.000
_cell.length_c   1.000
_cell.angle_alpha   90.00
_cell.angle_beta   90.00
_cell.angle_gamma   90.00
#
_symmetry.space_group_name_H-M   'P 1'
#
loop_
_entity.id
_entity.type
_entity.pdbx_description
1 polymer ?
#
loop_
_entity_poly.entity_id
_entity_poly.type
_entity_poly.pdbx_seq_one_letter_code
_entity_poly.pdbx_strand_id
1 'polypeptide(L)'
;MVPPQRTVTVDGFERQLATNHLGHLALIAHLLPLLRQGDAPRVVNMASLAANGGAIDFDDLQAERRYDATGVYAQSKLAQMMFALSRIFTNDDVPRMYLVQDHPCA
;
A
#
# COMPACT_ATOMS: atom_id res chain seq x y z
N MET A 1 -12.28 -4.79 0.83
CA MET A 1 -12.88 -5.95 1.53
C MET A 1 -12.19 -6.07 2.86
N VAL A 2 -12.94 -6.21 3.96
CA VAL A 2 -12.40 -6.36 5.32
C VAL A 2 -12.78 -7.77 5.79
N PRO A 3 -11.97 -8.80 5.50
CA PRO A 3 -12.33 -10.18 5.80
C PRO A 3 -12.39 -10.39 7.32
N PRO A 4 -13.43 -11.06 7.85
CA PRO A 4 -13.64 -11.20 9.29
C PRO A 4 -12.59 -12.11 9.96
N GLN A 5 -11.84 -12.89 9.17
CA GLN A 5 -10.81 -13.80 9.65
C GLN A 5 -9.48 -13.52 8.94
N ARG A 6 -8.38 -13.70 9.68
CA ARG A 6 -7.03 -13.64 9.11
C ARG A 6 -6.90 -14.71 8.04
N THR A 7 -6.45 -14.32 6.86
CA THR A 7 -6.11 -15.25 5.79
C THR A 7 -4.77 -14.85 5.20
N VAL A 8 -4.10 -15.83 4.59
CA VAL A 8 -2.77 -15.68 4.04
C VAL A 8 -2.84 -15.89 2.53
N THR A 9 -2.03 -15.16 1.76
CA THR A 9 -1.87 -15.36 0.32
C THR A 9 -1.02 -16.59 0.03
N VAL A 10 -0.90 -16.97 -1.25
CA VAL A 10 0.00 -18.06 -1.67
C VAL A 10 1.47 -17.78 -1.34
N ASP A 11 1.84 -16.49 -1.22
CA ASP A 11 3.19 -16.04 -0.89
C ASP A 11 3.46 -15.94 0.62
N GLY A 12 2.51 -16.34 1.47
CA GLY A 12 2.71 -16.36 2.92
C GLY A 12 2.41 -15.03 3.64
N PHE A 13 1.87 -14.03 2.96
CA PHE A 13 1.54 -12.73 3.56
C PHE A 13 0.07 -12.62 3.97
N GLU A 14 -0.21 -11.86 5.03
CA GLU A 14 -1.56 -11.45 5.42
C GLU A 14 -2.26 -10.79 4.22
N ARG A 15 -3.49 -11.24 3.94
CA ARG A 15 -4.21 -10.93 2.70
C ARG A 15 -4.37 -9.44 2.42
N GLN A 16 -4.75 -8.63 3.41
CA GLN A 16 -5.01 -7.20 3.18
C GLN A 16 -3.71 -6.43 2.95
N LEU A 17 -2.67 -6.69 3.74
CA LEU A 17 -1.33 -6.15 3.57
C LEU A 17 -0.76 -6.55 2.20
N ALA A 18 -0.86 -7.83 1.86
CA ALA A 18 -0.39 -8.38 0.60
C ALA A 18 -1.08 -7.71 -0.59
N THR A 19 -2.41 -7.63 -0.57
CA THR A 19 -3.20 -7.12 -1.68
C THR A 19 -3.07 -5.61 -1.82
N ASN A 20 -3.20 -4.88 -0.72
CA ASN A 20 -3.30 -3.42 -0.76
C ASN A 20 -1.93 -2.74 -0.85
N HIS A 21 -0.87 -3.39 -0.37
CA HIS A 21 0.46 -2.78 -0.30
C HIS A 21 1.55 -3.61 -1.00
N LEU A 22 1.83 -4.85 -0.56
CA LEU A 22 3.01 -5.59 -1.04
C LEU A 22 2.93 -5.93 -2.53
N GLY A 23 1.75 -6.33 -3.02
CA GLY A 23 1.52 -6.60 -4.44
C GLY A 23 1.68 -5.35 -5.30
N HIS A 24 1.20 -4.19 -4.82
CA HIS A 24 1.36 -2.91 -5.52
C HIS A 24 2.83 -2.47 -5.54
N LEU A 25 3.54 -2.64 -4.42
CA LEU A 25 4.98 -2.39 -4.31
C LEU A 25 5.75 -3.24 -5.33
N ALA A 26 5.48 -4.55 -5.38
CA ALA A 26 6.12 -5.47 -6.31
C ALA A 26 5.81 -5.09 -7.77
N LEU A 27 4.55 -4.78 -8.10
CA LEU A 27 4.14 -4.35 -9.43
C LEU A 27 4.90 -3.08 -9.86
N ILE A 28 4.96 -2.06 -9.01
CA ILE A 28 5.66 -0.81 -9.30
C ILE A 28 7.16 -1.08 -9.50
N ALA A 29 7.77 -1.91 -8.65
CA ALA A 29 9.18 -2.26 -8.77
C ALA A 29 9.48 -2.96 -10.11
N HIS A 30 8.63 -3.89 -10.56
CA HIS A 30 8.79 -4.57 -11.84
C HIS A 30 8.53 -3.66 -13.04
N LEU A 31 7.61 -2.71 -12.94
CA LEU A 31 7.32 -1.75 -14.01
C LEU A 31 8.31 -0.59 -14.07
N LEU A 32 9.08 -0.34 -13.00
CA LEU A 32 9.97 0.81 -12.89
C LEU A 32 10.93 0.98 -14.08
N PRO A 33 11.58 -0.07 -14.62
CA PRO A 33 12.46 0.07 -15.79
C PRO A 33 11.72 0.51 -17.06
N LEU A 34 10.46 0.11 -17.22
CA LEU A 34 9.62 0.52 -18.36
C LEU A 34 9.09 1.92 -18.18
N LEU A 35 8.65 2.26 -16.97
CA LEU A 35 8.17 3.60 -16.65
C LEU A 35 9.26 4.64 -16.89
N ARG A 36 10.52 4.36 -16.53
CA ARG A 36 11.68 5.22 -16.81
C ARG A 36 11.90 5.56 -18.29
N GLN A 37 11.34 4.79 -19.22
CA GLN A 37 11.47 5.03 -20.66
C GLN A 37 10.34 5.90 -21.22
N GLY A 38 9.32 6.23 -20.42
CA GLY A 38 8.21 7.08 -20.84
C GLY A 38 8.56 8.58 -20.83
N ASP A 39 7.85 9.38 -21.63
CA ASP A 39 8.09 10.83 -21.79
C ASP A 39 7.64 11.66 -20.57
N ALA A 40 6.78 11.10 -19.70
CA ALA A 40 6.38 11.68 -18.41
C ALA A 40 5.65 10.65 -17.55
N PRO A 41 6.29 9.53 -17.17
CA PRO A 41 5.62 8.44 -16.46
C PRO A 41 5.07 8.91 -15.12
N ARG A 42 3.90 8.39 -14.73
CA ARG A 42 3.24 8.66 -13.45
C ARG A 42 2.73 7.37 -12.83
N VAL A 43 2.79 7.30 -11.51
CA VAL A 43 2.15 6.24 -10.72
C VAL A 43 1.12 6.91 -9.82
N VAL A 44 -0.11 6.42 -9.84
CA VAL A 44 -1.20 6.94 -8.99
C VAL A 44 -1.62 5.84 -8.02
N ASN A 45 -1.47 6.10 -6.72
CA ASN A 45 -1.96 5.20 -5.67
C ASN A 45 -3.28 5.72 -5.11
N MET A 46 -4.27 4.83 -5.06
CA MET A 46 -5.58 5.08 -4.43
C MET A 46 -5.53 4.71 -2.94
N ALA A 47 -5.22 5.73 -2.14
CA ALA A 47 -5.24 5.67 -0.68
C ALA A 47 -6.67 5.66 -0.13
N SER A 48 -6.80 5.52 1.19
CA SER A 48 -8.09 5.61 1.86
C SER A 48 -8.00 6.44 3.14
N LEU A 49 -9.08 7.13 3.51
CA LEU A 49 -9.20 7.84 4.80
C LEU A 49 -8.99 6.92 6.00
N ALA A 50 -9.19 5.61 5.85
CA ALA A 50 -8.88 4.61 6.87
C ALA A 50 -7.41 4.68 7.36
N ALA A 51 -6.48 5.15 6.53
CA ALA A 51 -5.08 5.32 6.90
C ALA A 51 -4.88 6.31 8.07
N ASN A 52 -5.78 7.28 8.24
CA ASN A 52 -5.67 8.31 9.29
C ASN A 52 -5.78 7.71 10.71
N GLY A 53 -6.46 6.57 10.86
CA GLY A 53 -6.56 5.83 12.12
C GLY A 53 -5.65 4.59 12.18
N GLY A 54 -4.79 4.38 11.18
CA GLY A 54 -3.89 3.24 11.13
C GLY A 54 -2.63 3.45 11.96
N ALA A 55 -2.04 2.34 12.39
CA ALA A 55 -0.68 2.29 12.92
C ALA A 55 0.07 1.15 12.23
N ILE A 56 1.39 1.27 12.08
CA ILE A 56 2.22 0.16 11.62
C ILE A 56 2.73 -0.59 12.85
N ASP A 57 2.28 -1.81 13.05
CA ASP A 57 2.89 -2.74 13.98
C ASP A 57 4.08 -3.42 13.30
N PHE A 58 5.28 -2.89 13.54
CA PHE A 58 6.51 -3.48 12.98
C PHE A 58 6.89 -4.81 13.65
N ASP A 59 6.43 -5.08 14.86
CA ASP A 59 6.71 -6.31 15.61
C ASP A 59 5.77 -7.45 15.22
N ASP A 60 4.61 -7.13 14.62
CA ASP A 60 3.62 -8.09 14.12
C ASP A 60 2.93 -7.60 12.84
N LEU A 61 3.72 -7.27 11.81
CA LEU A 61 3.20 -6.72 10.56
C LEU A 61 2.19 -7.65 9.86
N GLN A 62 2.32 -8.96 10.09
CA GLN A 62 1.47 -10.02 9.53
C GLN A 62 0.23 -10.34 10.39
N ALA A 63 0.01 -9.61 11.50
CA ALA A 63 -1.08 -9.80 12.44
C ALA A 63 -1.23 -11.26 12.93
N GLU A 64 -0.11 -11.92 13.22
CA GLU A 64 -0.05 -13.31 13.69
C GLU A 64 -0.47 -13.46 15.15
N ARG A 65 -0.20 -12.45 15.98
CA ARG A 65 -0.53 -12.47 17.41
C ARG A 65 -1.97 -12.03 17.66
N ARG A 66 -2.42 -10.97 16.98
CA ARG A 66 -3.78 -10.42 17.11
C ARG A 66 -4.27 -9.87 15.77
N TYR A 67 -5.37 -10.43 15.28
CA TYR A 67 -6.01 -9.95 14.07
C TYR A 67 -7.22 -9.05 14.40
N ASP A 68 -7.14 -7.79 13.99
CA ASP A 68 -8.26 -6.85 13.91
C ASP A 68 -8.44 -6.46 12.45
N ALA A 69 -9.53 -6.89 11.82
CA ALA A 69 -9.70 -6.74 10.38
C ALA A 69 -9.65 -5.28 9.92
N THR A 70 -10.26 -4.37 10.68
CA THR A 70 -10.27 -2.93 10.36
C THR A 70 -8.92 -2.29 10.65
N GLY A 71 -8.27 -2.65 11.76
CA GLY A 71 -6.92 -2.20 12.08
C GLY A 71 -5.89 -2.63 11.03
N VAL A 72 -5.94 -3.89 10.58
CA VAL A 72 -5.08 -4.43 9.52
C VAL A 72 -5.36 -3.75 8.17
N TYR A 73 -6.63 -3.47 7.85
CA TYR A 73 -6.98 -2.68 6.67
C TYR A 73 -6.36 -1.27 6.75
N ALA A 74 -6.54 -0.58 7.87
CA ALA A 74 -6.00 0.75 8.11
C ALA A 74 -4.47 0.77 8.04
N GLN A 75 -3.80 -0.21 8.64
CA GLN A 75 -2.34 -0.43 8.53
C GLN A 75 -1.91 -0.58 7.07
N SER A 76 -2.62 -1.39 6.28
CA SER A 76 -2.28 -1.58 4.86
C SER A 76 -2.39 -0.30 4.04
N LYS A 77 -3.37 0.56 4.36
CA LYS A 77 -3.58 1.86 3.70
C LYS A 77 -2.58 2.91 4.16
N LEU A 78 -2.19 2.88 5.43
CA LEU A 78 -1.09 3.70 5.95
C LEU A 78 0.23 3.33 5.28
N ALA A 79 0.56 2.04 5.18
CA ALA A 79 1.77 1.57 4.50
C ALA A 79 1.83 2.04 3.03
N GLN A 80 0.68 2.00 2.33
CA GLN A 80 0.57 2.53 0.97
C GLN A 80 0.83 4.05 0.88
N MET A 81 0.33 4.84 1.84
CA MET A 81 0.59 6.28 1.92
C MET A 81 2.06 6.59 2.23
N MET A 82 2.64 5.89 3.21
CA MET A 82 4.06 6.03 3.56
C MET A 82 4.96 5.73 2.38
N PHE A 83 4.65 4.69 1.60
CA PHE A 83 5.39 4.34 0.40
C PHE A 83 5.34 5.44 -0.66
N ALA A 84 4.16 6.00 -0.91
CA ALA A 84 4.00 7.07 -1.89
C ALA A 84 4.69 8.38 -1.48
N LEU A 85 4.81 8.64 -0.17
CA LEU A 85 5.54 9.79 0.38
C LEU A 85 7.04 9.53 0.57
N SER A 86 7.51 8.32 0.30
CA SER A 86 8.93 7.98 0.44
C SER A 86 9.79 8.79 -0.54
N ARG A 87 11.04 9.07 -0.14
CA ARG A 87 11.95 9.88 -0.97
C ARG A 87 12.30 9.25 -2.31
N ILE A 88 12.05 7.96 -2.48
CA ILE A 88 12.30 7.24 -3.74
C ILE A 88 11.61 8.00 -4.88
N PHE A 89 10.33 8.33 -4.74
CA PHE A 89 9.53 9.00 -5.78
C PHE A 89 9.74 10.52 -5.91
N THR A 90 10.72 11.07 -5.17
CA THR A 90 11.11 12.49 -5.26
C THR A 90 12.36 12.70 -6.11
N ASN A 91 13.02 11.63 -6.55
CA ASN A 91 14.16 11.71 -7.46
C ASN A 91 13.71 11.83 -8.92
N ASP A 92 14.47 12.56 -9.74
CA ASP A 92 14.16 12.75 -11.17
C ASP A 92 14.28 11.47 -12.01
N ASP A 93 14.97 10.44 -11.49
CA ASP A 93 15.17 9.17 -12.17
C ASP A 93 14.01 8.18 -11.98
N VAL A 94 12.96 8.55 -11.24
CA VAL A 94 11.77 7.70 -11.08
C VAL A 94 10.48 8.47 -11.39
N PRO A 95 9.41 7.77 -11.79
CA PRO A 95 8.12 8.39 -12.03
C PRO A 95 7.60 9.14 -10.81
N ARG A 96 7.05 10.33 -11.01
CA ARG A 96 6.34 11.02 -9.93
C ARG A 96 5.16 10.18 -9.46
N MET A 97 5.02 10.08 -8.15
CA MET A 97 3.93 9.37 -7.52
C MET A 97 2.89 10.33 -6.96
N TYR A 98 1.63 10.09 -7.28
CA TYR A 98 0.50 10.85 -6.75
C TYR A 98 -0.34 9.99 -5.82
N LEU A 99 -0.78 10.60 -4.73
CA LEU A 99 -1.76 10.03 -3.81
C LEU A 99 -3.13 10.63 -4.10
N VAL A 100 -4.11 9.76 -4.30
CA VAL A 100 -5.52 10.14 -4.34
C VAL A 100 -6.19 9.43 -3.17
N GLN A 101 -6.81 10.19 -2.27
CA GLN A 101 -7.62 9.63 -1.19
C GLN A 101 -9.07 9.51 -1.65
N ASP A 102 -9.73 8.43 -1.24
CA ASP A 102 -11.17 8.32 -1.40
C ASP A 102 -11.88 9.41 -0.57
N HIS A 103 -12.81 10.13 -1.20
CA HIS A 103 -13.77 10.95 -0.48
C HIS A 103 -15.05 10.11 -0.37
N PRO A 104 -15.56 9.82 0.84
CA PRO A 104 -16.86 9.18 0.95
C PRO A 104 -17.90 10.16 0.39
N CYS A 105 -18.63 9.73 -0.64
CA CYS A 105 -19.88 10.40 -1.00
C CYS A 105 -20.81 10.26 0.21
N ALA A 106 -21.10 11.38 0.88
CA ALA A 106 -22.15 11.48 1.87
C ALA A 106 -23.54 11.43 1.21
#